data_AF-A0A948MCA8-F1
#
_entry.id   AF-A0A948MCA8-F1
#
_cell.length_a   1.000
_cell.length_b   1.000
_cell.length_c   1.000
_cell.angle_alpha   90.00
_cell.angle_beta   90.00
_cell.angle_gamma   90.00
#
_symmetry.space_group_name_H-M   'P 1'
#
loop_
_entity.id
_entity.type
_entity.pdbx_description
1 polymer ?
#
loop_
_entity_poly.entity_id
_entity_poly.type
_entity_poly.pdbx_seq_one_letter_code
_entity_poly.pdbx_strand_id
1 'polypeptide(L)'
;MNFLSIGAYLKKSLTQTSYSYKILPMPQRRAGKKDLRKNKKRHRRNLAVKRAVKAAIKKFKKALLDKDPKARTESFKQICQLFDKAVSKKVFHKNKAANKKSRLAKLLKTA
;
A
#
# COMPACT_ATOMS: atom_id res chain seq x y z
N MET A 1 28.99 49.74 26.19
CA MET A 1 27.58 50.20 26.23
C MET A 1 27.26 50.69 24.81
N ASN A 2 26.55 50.01 23.90
CA ASN A 2 25.54 48.98 23.97
C ASN A 2 25.58 48.07 22.72
N PHE A 3 25.54 46.77 22.98
CA PHE A 3 24.81 45.72 22.25
C PHE A 3 24.68 45.82 20.72
N LEU A 4 25.60 45.12 20.07
CA LEU A 4 25.33 44.03 19.12
C LEU A 4 23.87 43.82 18.69
N SER A 5 23.72 43.69 17.36
CA SER A 5 22.66 42.99 16.63
C SER A 5 21.60 43.86 15.94
N ILE A 6 22.05 44.64 14.96
CA ILE A 6 21.29 44.83 13.70
C ILE A 6 21.51 43.59 12.79
N GLY A 7 21.55 42.39 13.39
CA GLY A 7 21.82 41.10 12.75
C GLY A 7 20.65 40.12 12.86
N ALA A 8 19.45 40.60 13.22
CA ALA A 8 18.23 39.80 13.20
C ALA A 8 17.36 40.04 11.96
N TYR A 9 17.86 40.82 10.99
CA TYR A 9 17.17 41.14 9.75
C TYR A 9 17.42 40.09 8.65
N LEU A 10 17.52 38.78 8.98
CA LEU A 10 17.72 37.73 7.98
C LEU A 10 17.46 36.29 8.49
N LYS A 11 16.43 36.06 9.33
CA LYS A 11 15.99 34.68 9.64
C LYS A 11 14.50 34.52 9.97
N LYS A 12 13.66 34.90 9.01
CA LYS A 12 12.49 34.09 8.67
C LYS A 12 12.23 34.25 7.18
N SER A 13 13.21 33.71 6.45
CA SER A 13 13.04 33.17 5.11
C SER A 13 11.60 32.72 4.91
N LEU A 14 10.97 33.25 3.87
CA LEU A 14 10.09 32.54 2.95
C LEU A 14 10.14 31.02 3.10
N THR A 15 9.48 30.46 4.11
CA THR A 15 9.03 29.07 4.08
C THR A 15 7.54 29.16 3.98
N GLN A 16 7.10 29.20 2.72
CA GLN A 16 5.74 28.92 2.30
C GLN A 16 5.28 27.63 3.01
N THR A 17 4.71 27.73 4.21
CA THR A 17 3.84 26.68 4.74
C THR A 17 2.54 26.81 3.98
N SER A 18 2.58 26.35 2.74
CA SER A 18 1.44 26.13 1.89
C SER A 18 0.53 25.15 2.62
N TYR A 19 -0.51 25.68 3.26
CA TYR A 19 -1.68 24.90 3.62
C TYR A 19 -2.24 24.33 2.31
N SER A 20 -1.75 23.15 1.95
CA SER A 20 -2.26 22.34 0.86
C SER A 20 -3.65 21.88 1.26
N TYR A 21 -4.66 22.75 1.05
CA TYR A 21 -6.06 22.36 1.03
C TYR A 21 -6.20 21.31 -0.06
N LYS A 22 -6.10 20.03 0.33
CA LYS A 22 -6.53 18.90 -0.49
C LYS A 22 -7.95 19.24 -0.91
N ILE A 23 -8.13 19.59 -2.17
CA ILE A 23 -9.44 19.77 -2.78
C ILE A 23 -10.14 18.43 -2.61
N LEU A 24 -10.97 18.30 -1.57
CA LEU A 24 -11.83 17.14 -1.42
C LEU A 24 -12.72 17.15 -2.67
N PRO A 25 -12.88 16.03 -3.39
CA PRO A 25 -13.95 15.95 -4.35
C PRO A 25 -15.24 16.08 -3.54
N MET A 26 -15.82 17.28 -3.53
CA MET A 26 -17.08 17.60 -2.89
C MET A 26 -18.16 17.42 -3.95
N PRO A 27 -18.73 16.21 -4.10
CA PRO A 27 -19.85 16.03 -5.01
C PRO A 27 -21.01 16.90 -4.53
N GLN A 28 -21.46 17.80 -5.38
CA GLN A 28 -22.60 18.66 -5.10
C GLN A 28 -23.92 17.89 -5.22
N ARG A 29 -24.01 16.98 -6.19
CA ARG A 29 -25.19 16.11 -6.44
C ARG A 29 -25.32 15.01 -5.38
N ARG A 30 -26.57 14.70 -4.97
CA ARG A 30 -26.91 13.65 -3.98
C ARG A 30 -26.30 12.29 -4.32
N ALA A 31 -26.35 11.89 -5.60
CA ALA A 31 -25.78 10.62 -6.08
C ALA A 31 -24.25 10.55 -5.84
N GLY A 32 -23.52 11.62 -6.17
CA GLY A 32 -22.07 11.67 -5.96
C GLY A 32 -21.68 11.58 -4.48
N LYS A 33 -22.42 12.22 -3.58
CA LYS A 33 -22.21 12.10 -2.11
C LYS A 33 -22.35 10.65 -1.65
N LYS A 34 -23.35 9.93 -2.18
CA LYS A 34 -23.60 8.50 -1.90
C LYS A 34 -22.45 7.62 -2.42
N ASP A 35 -21.98 7.87 -3.63
CA ASP A 35 -20.92 7.05 -4.23
C ASP A 35 -19.55 7.29 -3.60
N LEU A 36 -19.26 8.52 -3.19
CA LEU A 36 -18.06 8.83 -2.40
C LEU A 36 -18.03 8.06 -1.08
N ARG A 37 -19.15 7.99 -0.36
CA ARG A 37 -19.28 7.18 0.88
C ARG A 37 -19.05 5.69 0.60
N LYS A 38 -19.68 5.13 -0.45
CA LYS A 38 -19.48 3.73 -0.86
C LYS A 38 -18.03 3.45 -1.23
N ASN A 39 -17.41 4.34 -2.00
CA ASN A 39 -16.03 4.22 -2.47
C ASN A 39 -15.04 4.24 -1.30
N LYS A 40 -15.22 5.14 -0.32
CA LYS A 40 -14.41 5.13 0.92
C LYS A 40 -14.48 3.79 1.64
N LYS A 41 -15.68 3.22 1.82
CA LYS A 41 -15.88 1.90 2.46
C LYS A 41 -15.26 0.76 1.66
N ARG A 42 -15.39 0.76 0.33
CA ARG A 42 -14.77 -0.23 -0.57
C ARG A 42 -13.24 -0.11 -0.56
N HIS A 43 -12.72 1.12 -0.64
CA HIS A 43 -11.30 1.41 -0.64
C HIS A 43 -10.62 0.89 0.63
N ARG A 44 -11.16 1.18 1.82
CA ARG A 44 -10.63 0.67 3.10
C ARG A 44 -10.52 -0.86 3.12
N ARG A 45 -11.58 -1.57 2.70
CA ARG A 45 -11.59 -3.04 2.64
C ARG A 45 -10.56 -3.57 1.65
N ASN A 46 -10.52 -3.01 0.44
CA ASN A 46 -9.57 -3.42 -0.61
C ASN A 46 -8.13 -3.14 -0.20
N LEU A 47 -7.89 -2.03 0.51
CA LEU A 47 -6.57 -1.67 1.01
C LEU A 47 -6.07 -2.68 2.05
N ALA A 48 -6.91 -3.11 2.98
CA ALA A 48 -6.55 -4.12 3.98
C ALA A 48 -6.14 -5.45 3.30
N VAL A 49 -6.93 -5.93 2.34
CA VAL A 49 -6.62 -7.16 1.59
C VAL A 49 -5.33 -7.02 0.79
N LYS A 50 -5.15 -5.90 0.06
CA LYS A 50 -3.92 -5.63 -0.70
C LYS A 50 -2.68 -5.57 0.20
N ARG A 51 -2.80 -4.96 1.39
CA ARG A 51 -1.73 -4.88 2.38
C ARG A 51 -1.36 -6.25 2.93
N ALA A 52 -2.34 -7.09 3.26
CA ALA A 52 -2.11 -8.45 3.74
C ALA A 52 -1.32 -9.29 2.71
N VAL A 53 -1.75 -9.26 1.44
CA VAL A 53 -1.02 -9.94 0.35
C VAL A 53 0.40 -9.39 0.19
N LYS A 54 0.59 -8.07 0.22
CA LYS A 54 1.92 -7.46 0.12
C LYS A 54 2.83 -7.87 1.28
N ALA A 55 2.29 -7.97 2.49
CA ALA A 55 3.03 -8.42 3.68
C ALA A 55 3.46 -9.88 3.54
N ALA A 56 2.57 -10.77 3.11
CA ALA A 56 2.91 -12.18 2.86
C ALA A 56 4.01 -12.34 1.80
N ILE A 57 3.93 -11.57 0.70
CA ILE A 57 4.99 -11.56 -0.32
C ILE A 57 6.32 -11.07 0.25
N LYS A 58 6.30 -10.06 1.14
CA LYS A 58 7.53 -9.57 1.80
C LYS A 58 8.15 -10.66 2.68
N LYS A 59 7.33 -11.43 3.42
CA LYS A 59 7.80 -12.57 4.23
C LYS A 59 8.43 -13.66 3.36
N PHE A 60 7.78 -14.04 2.26
CA PHE A 60 8.33 -15.02 1.32
C PHE A 60 9.68 -14.58 0.74
N LYS A 61 9.82 -13.29 0.37
CA LYS A 61 11.10 -12.76 -0.11
C LYS A 61 12.21 -12.80 0.95
N LYS A 62 11.88 -12.61 2.23
CA LYS A 62 12.86 -12.78 3.32
C LYS A 62 13.30 -14.23 3.44
N ALA A 63 12.33 -15.17 3.47
CA ALA A 63 12.62 -16.60 3.52
C ALA A 63 13.47 -17.09 2.32
N LEU A 64 13.37 -16.44 1.15
CA LEU A 64 14.27 -16.73 0.03
C LEU A 64 15.72 -16.31 0.30
N LEU A 65 15.95 -15.21 1.00
CA LEU A 65 17.30 -14.75 1.38
C LEU A 65 17.90 -15.63 2.46
N ASP A 66 17.08 -16.04 3.43
CA ASP A 66 17.49 -16.85 4.58
C ASP A 66 17.72 -18.34 4.22
N LYS A 67 17.44 -18.73 2.96
CA LYS A 67 17.61 -20.08 2.36
C LYS A 67 16.89 -21.25 3.05
N ASP A 68 16.09 -21.03 4.09
CA ASP A 68 15.30 -22.10 4.72
C ASP A 68 14.26 -22.70 3.76
N PRO A 69 14.36 -23.99 3.39
CA PRO A 69 13.44 -24.62 2.45
C PRO A 69 12.02 -24.80 3.02
N LYS A 70 11.86 -25.04 4.32
CA LYS A 70 10.56 -25.30 4.93
C LYS A 70 9.73 -24.00 4.98
N ALA A 71 10.33 -22.92 5.50
CA ALA A 71 9.68 -21.62 5.59
C ALA A 71 9.26 -21.04 4.23
N ARG A 72 10.01 -21.33 3.16
CA ARG A 72 9.67 -20.94 1.78
C ARG A 72 8.37 -21.57 1.28
N THR A 73 8.23 -22.89 1.44
CA THR A 73 7.06 -23.63 0.96
C THR A 73 5.79 -23.26 1.73
N GLU A 74 5.88 -23.09 3.05
CA GLU A 74 4.77 -22.66 3.89
C GLU A 74 4.32 -21.23 3.54
N SER A 75 5.26 -20.31 3.40
CA SER A 75 4.99 -18.93 3.00
C SER A 75 4.31 -18.87 1.61
N PHE A 76 4.73 -19.73 0.67
CA PHE A 76 4.10 -19.82 -0.64
C PHE A 76 2.65 -20.34 -0.55
N LYS A 77 2.39 -21.39 0.24
CA LYS A 77 1.03 -21.90 0.50
C LYS A 77 0.12 -20.81 1.06
N GLN A 78 0.60 -20.05 2.05
CA GLN A 78 -0.14 -18.93 2.63
C GLN A 78 -0.47 -17.85 1.59
N ILE A 79 0.49 -17.50 0.73
CA ILE A 79 0.27 -16.53 -0.35
C ILE A 79 -0.81 -17.02 -1.32
N CYS A 80 -0.78 -18.29 -1.71
CA CYS A 80 -1.79 -18.86 -2.60
C CYS A 80 -3.20 -18.75 -2.01
N GLN A 81 -3.38 -19.14 -0.75
CA GLN A 81 -4.66 -19.02 -0.04
C GLN A 81 -5.14 -17.57 0.04
N LEU A 82 -4.24 -16.62 0.32
CA LEU A 82 -4.60 -15.20 0.39
C LEU A 82 -5.04 -14.66 -0.97
N PHE A 83 -4.41 -15.08 -2.06
CA PHE A 83 -4.83 -14.68 -3.41
C PHE A 83 -6.21 -15.24 -3.76
N ASP A 84 -6.51 -16.49 -3.44
CA ASP A 84 -7.82 -17.09 -3.74
C ASP A 84 -8.94 -16.41 -2.95
N LYS A 85 -8.70 -16.15 -1.65
CA LYS A 85 -9.61 -15.35 -0.81
C LYS A 85 -9.79 -13.92 -1.34
N ALA A 86 -8.77 -13.35 -1.98
CA ALA A 86 -8.86 -12.00 -2.53
C ALA A 86 -9.58 -11.96 -3.89
N VAL A 87 -9.51 -13.04 -4.68
CA VAL A 87 -10.27 -13.22 -5.92
C VAL A 87 -11.76 -13.43 -5.60
N SER A 88 -12.10 -14.27 -4.62
CA SER A 88 -13.50 -14.47 -4.20
C SER A 88 -14.14 -13.16 -3.70
N LYS A 89 -13.37 -12.32 -3.00
CA LYS A 89 -13.78 -10.97 -2.58
C LYS A 89 -13.74 -9.92 -3.70
N LYS A 90 -13.44 -10.31 -4.94
CA LYS A 90 -13.34 -9.45 -6.13
C LYS A 90 -12.35 -8.28 -5.99
N VAL A 91 -11.32 -8.43 -5.14
CA VAL A 91 -10.26 -7.41 -4.95
C VAL A 91 -9.19 -7.53 -6.05
N PHE A 92 -8.93 -8.75 -6.52
CA PHE A 92 -8.08 -9.04 -7.67
C PHE A 92 -8.86 -9.82 -8.72
N HIS A 93 -8.56 -9.55 -9.99
CA HIS A 93 -9.03 -10.38 -11.09
C HIS A 93 -8.29 -11.73 -11.11
N LYS A 94 -8.96 -12.81 -11.56
CA LYS A 94 -8.41 -14.18 -11.63
C LYS A 94 -7.06 -14.24 -12.32
N ASN A 95 -6.93 -13.60 -13.49
CA ASN A 95 -5.67 -13.60 -14.25
C ASN A 95 -4.55 -12.85 -13.52
N LYS A 96 -4.89 -11.77 -12.80
CA LYS A 96 -3.89 -11.01 -12.02
C LYS A 96 -3.37 -11.84 -10.86
N ALA A 97 -4.22 -12.60 -10.18
CA ALA A 97 -3.82 -13.54 -9.15
C ALA A 97 -2.97 -14.69 -9.73
N ALA A 98 -3.41 -15.31 -10.83
CA ALA A 98 -2.69 -16.39 -11.51
C ALA A 98 -1.28 -15.96 -11.96
N ASN A 99 -1.15 -14.80 -12.60
CA ASN A 99 0.13 -14.26 -13.04
C ASN A 99 1.09 -14.02 -11.86
N LYS A 100 0.57 -13.58 -10.71
CA LYS A 100 1.38 -13.38 -9.50
C LYS A 100 1.80 -14.70 -8.87
N LYS A 101 0.89 -15.68 -8.77
CA LYS A 101 1.20 -17.04 -8.30
C LYS A 101 2.27 -17.69 -9.16
N SER A 102 2.12 -17.65 -10.49
CA SER A 102 3.08 -18.21 -11.44
C SER A 102 4.48 -17.60 -11.28
N ARG A 103 4.58 -16.26 -11.17
CA ARG A 103 5.88 -15.59 -10.95
C ARG A 103 6.55 -16.03 -9.65
N LEU A 104 5.79 -16.16 -8.56
CA LEU A 104 6.33 -16.61 -7.28
C LEU A 104 6.73 -18.09 -7.31
N ALA A 105 5.99 -18.94 -8.03
CA ALA A 105 6.31 -20.34 -8.22
C ALA A 105 7.61 -20.52 -9.02
N LYS A 106 7.83 -19.70 -10.06
CA LYS A 106 9.11 -19.69 -10.80
C LYS A 106 10.28 -19.36 -9.89
N LEU A 107 10.14 -18.35 -9.03
CA LEU A 107 11.17 -17.98 -8.06
C LEU A 107 11.44 -19.11 -7.05
N LEU A 108 10.42 -19.86 -6.64
CA LEU A 108 10.58 -21.03 -5.76
C LEU A 108 11.34 -22.16 -6.46
N LYS A 109 11.16 -22.36 -7.77
CA LYS A 109 11.85 -23.41 -8.52
C LYS A 109 13.33 -23.09 -8.76
N THR A 110 13.65 -21.82 -8.98
CA THR A 110 15.01 -21.37 -9.32
C THR A 110 15.90 -21.19 -8.10
N ALA A 111 15.34 -20.85 -6.93
CA ALA A 111 16.08 -20.61 -5.69
C ALA A 111 16.01 -21.80 -4.73
#